data_AF-A0A5N5DUC2-F1
#
_entry.id   AF-A0A5N5DUC2-F1
#
_cell.length_a   1.000
_cell.length_b   1.000
_cell.length_c   1.000
_cell.angle_alpha   90.00
_cell.angle_beta   90.00
_cell.angle_gamma   90.00
#
_symmetry.space_group_name_H-M   'P 1'
#
loop_
_entity.id
_entity.type
_entity.pdbx_description
1 polymer ?
#
loop_
_entity_poly.entity_id
_entity_poly.type
_entity_poly.pdbx_seq_one_letter_code
_entity_poly.pdbx_strand_id
1 'polypeptide(L)'
;ATAVILAFSPKFGALVFTVPNGVIGGATMVLYGLIGILGVRIWMEAKVDFTDPVNLTVAAAALVAGIGNLTLTIGSVELGGIAWGSIGILVAYPIMRYLAKFRTSSNR
;
A
#
# COMPACT_ATOMS: atom_id res chain seq x y z
N ALA A 1 -20.58 15.88 -15.75
CA ALA A 1 -20.31 16.91 -16.77
C ALA A 1 -19.70 18.18 -16.17
N THR A 2 -20.26 18.73 -15.08
CA THR A 2 -19.77 19.95 -14.42
C THR A 2 -18.30 19.91 -14.00
N ALA A 3 -17.82 18.83 -13.37
CA ALA A 3 -16.41 18.69 -13.00
C ALA A 3 -15.46 18.70 -14.21
N VAL A 4 -15.88 18.07 -15.32
CA VAL A 4 -15.11 18.05 -16.57
C VAL A 4 -15.03 19.45 -17.17
N ILE A 5 -16.14 20.17 -17.22
CA ILE A 5 -16.19 21.56 -17.73
C ILE A 5 -15.34 22.50 -16.86
N LEU A 6 -15.36 22.33 -15.53
CA LEU A 6 -14.54 23.12 -14.60
C LEU A 6 -13.04 22.81 -14.73
N ALA A 7 -12.66 21.57 -15.04
CA ALA A 7 -11.26 21.20 -15.29
C ALA A 7 -10.65 21.89 -16.52
N PHE A 8 -11.46 22.21 -17.53
CA PHE A 8 -11.02 22.97 -18.71
C PHE A 8 -11.13 24.49 -18.56
N SER A 9 -11.66 25.01 -17.43
CA SER A 9 -11.83 26.44 -17.20
C SER A 9 -10.59 27.06 -16.55
N PRO A 10 -9.85 27.97 -17.24
CA PRO A 10 -8.64 28.58 -16.68
C PRO A 10 -8.90 29.42 -15.42
N LYS A 11 -10.10 30.02 -15.32
CA LYS A 11 -10.50 30.84 -14.16
C LYS A 11 -10.63 29.99 -12.89
N PHE A 12 -11.14 28.78 -13.01
CA PHE A 12 -11.25 27.86 -11.87
C PHE A 12 -9.88 27.33 -11.45
N GLY A 13 -9.01 27.00 -12.42
CA GLY A 13 -7.62 26.64 -12.15
C GLY A 13 -6.86 27.74 -11.38
N ALA A 14 -6.98 29.00 -11.82
CA ALA A 14 -6.38 30.14 -11.14
C ALA A 14 -6.85 30.27 -9.68
N LEU A 15 -8.14 30.01 -9.40
CA LEU A 15 -8.67 30.01 -8.04
C LEU A 15 -8.06 28.88 -7.19
N VAL A 16 -7.89 27.67 -7.74
CA VAL A 16 -7.23 26.56 -7.03
C VAL A 16 -5.78 26.90 -6.68
N PHE A 17 -5.05 27.59 -7.57
CA PHE A 17 -3.68 28.04 -7.29
C PHE A 17 -3.58 29.17 -6.25
N THR A 18 -4.69 29.80 -5.85
CA THR A 18 -4.68 30.73 -4.71
C THR A 18 -4.62 30.03 -3.34
N VAL A 19 -4.86 28.71 -3.29
CA VAL A 19 -4.80 27.95 -2.03
C VAL A 19 -3.36 27.88 -1.53
N PRO A 20 -3.08 28.26 -0.27
CA PRO A 20 -1.73 28.19 0.28
C PRO A 20 -1.19 26.75 0.29
N ASN A 21 0.09 26.59 -0.05
CA ASN A 21 0.77 25.29 -0.08
C ASN A 21 0.65 24.51 1.24
N GLY A 22 0.62 25.21 2.39
CA GLY A 22 0.45 24.57 3.70
C GLY A 22 -0.90 23.85 3.87
N VAL A 23 -1.97 24.37 3.26
CA VAL A 23 -3.30 23.74 3.32
C VAL A 23 -3.34 22.50 2.42
N ILE A 24 -2.75 22.58 1.23
CA ILE A 24 -2.66 21.44 0.31
C ILE A 24 -1.85 20.32 0.95
N GLY A 25 -0.73 20.65 1.62
CA GLY A 25 0.08 19.68 2.37
C GLY A 25 -0.68 19.01 3.53
N GLY A 26 -1.47 19.79 4.29
CA GLY A 26 -2.30 19.24 5.35
C GLY A 26 -3.40 18.32 4.83
N ALA A 27 -4.09 18.73 3.76
CA ALA A 27 -5.13 17.92 3.13
C ALA A 27 -4.56 16.61 2.57
N THR A 28 -3.42 16.65 1.87
CA THR A 28 -2.78 15.44 1.33
C THR A 28 -2.30 14.50 2.44
N MET A 29 -1.74 15.03 3.54
CA MET A 29 -1.34 14.21 4.70
C MET A 29 -2.54 13.43 5.27
N VAL A 30 -3.69 14.09 5.47
CA VAL A 30 -4.90 13.43 5.96
C VAL A 30 -5.39 12.36 4.99
N LEU A 31 -5.39 12.66 3.68
CA LEU A 31 -5.81 11.71 2.65
C LEU A 31 -4.91 10.47 2.62
N TYR A 32 -3.59 10.65 2.61
CA TYR A 32 -2.64 9.52 2.62
C TYR A 32 -2.73 8.72 3.92
N GLY A 33 -2.91 9.38 5.06
CA GLY A 33 -3.14 8.71 6.35
C GLY A 33 -4.40 7.85 6.32
N LEU A 34 -5.51 8.40 5.83
CA LEU A 34 -6.78 7.67 5.74
C LEU A 34 -6.69 6.44 4.82
N ILE A 35 -5.97 6.55 3.70
CA ILE A 35 -5.70 5.40 2.81
C ILE A 35 -4.94 4.30 3.56
N GLY A 36 -3.94 4.66 4.38
CA GLY A 36 -3.20 3.71 5.20
C GLY A 36 -4.08 2.98 6.23
N ILE A 37 -4.92 3.73 6.97
CA ILE A 37 -5.86 3.14 7.95
C ILE A 37 -6.89 2.25 7.24
N LEU A 38 -7.34 2.62 6.04
CA LEU A 38 -8.27 1.81 5.26
C LEU A 38 -7.68 0.43 4.94
N GLY A 39 -6.37 0.33 4.67
CA GLY A 39 -5.69 -0.95 4.48
C GLY A 39 -5.79 -1.85 5.72
N VAL A 40 -5.51 -1.30 6.91
CA VAL A 40 -5.65 -2.04 8.19
C VAL A 40 -7.10 -2.48 8.41
N ARG A 41 -8.06 -1.60 8.10
CA ARG A 41 -9.48 -1.89 8.22
C ARG A 41 -9.90 -3.07 7.34
N ILE A 42 -9.39 -3.16 6.11
CA ILE A 42 -9.66 -4.29 5.21
C ILE A 42 -9.22 -5.62 5.84
N TRP A 43 -8.04 -5.67 6.47
CA TRP A 43 -7.58 -6.90 7.15
C TRP A 43 -8.45 -7.27 8.35
N MET A 44 -8.90 -6.28 9.12
CA MET A 44 -9.82 -6.50 10.24
C MET A 44 -11.18 -7.01 9.77
N GLU A 45 -11.75 -6.40 8.72
CA GLU A 45 -13.02 -6.83 8.12
C GLU A 45 -12.93 -8.23 7.51
N ALA A 46 -11.79 -8.56 6.90
CA ALA A 46 -11.48 -9.91 6.41
C ALA A 46 -11.14 -10.91 7.52
N LYS A 47 -11.12 -10.49 8.80
CA LYS A 47 -10.79 -11.31 9.97
C LYS A 47 -9.44 -12.02 9.81
N VAL A 48 -8.43 -11.31 9.30
CA VAL A 48 -7.07 -11.84 9.18
C VAL A 48 -6.54 -12.16 10.59
N ASP A 49 -6.14 -13.41 10.80
CA ASP A 49 -5.55 -13.85 12.06
C ASP A 49 -4.06 -13.46 12.10
N PHE A 50 -3.73 -12.43 12.87
CA PHE A 50 -2.36 -11.98 13.11
C PHE A 50 -1.64 -12.77 14.20
N THR A 51 -2.28 -13.75 14.85
CA THR A 51 -1.56 -14.68 15.73
C THR A 51 -0.87 -15.80 14.96
N ASP A 52 -1.27 -16.05 13.69
CA ASP A 52 -0.51 -16.91 12.77
C ASP A 52 0.81 -16.21 12.38
N PRO A 53 1.99 -16.79 12.69
CA PRO A 53 3.28 -16.19 12.35
C PRO A 53 3.45 -15.91 10.86
N VAL A 54 2.82 -16.70 9.98
CA VAL A 54 2.89 -16.49 8.53
C VAL A 54 2.18 -15.20 8.13
N ASN A 55 0.96 -15.00 8.62
CA ASN A 55 0.17 -13.80 8.32
C ASN A 55 0.84 -12.54 8.88
N LEU A 56 1.33 -12.60 10.13
CA LEU A 56 2.04 -11.49 10.78
C LEU A 56 3.30 -11.10 10.01
N THR A 57 4.13 -12.09 9.63
CA THR A 57 5.38 -11.84 8.92
C THR A 57 5.14 -11.24 7.54
N VAL A 58 4.14 -11.74 6.81
CA VAL A 58 3.77 -11.23 5.49
C VAL A 58 3.25 -9.80 5.58
N ALA A 59 2.39 -9.50 6.55
CA ALA A 59 1.88 -8.15 6.76
C ALA A 59 2.99 -7.16 7.15
N ALA A 60 3.92 -7.57 8.00
CA ALA A 60 5.08 -6.77 8.37
C ALA A 60 5.99 -6.48 7.16
N ALA A 61 6.30 -7.50 6.36
CA ALA A 61 7.06 -7.33 5.12
C ALA A 61 6.34 -6.40 4.13
N ALA A 62 5.02 -6.50 4.02
CA ALA A 62 4.22 -5.63 3.16
C ALA A 62 4.30 -4.16 3.56
N LEU A 63 4.19 -3.88 4.86
CA LEU A 63 4.30 -2.53 5.40
C LEU A 63 5.70 -1.95 5.16
N VAL A 64 6.76 -2.72 5.39
CA VAL A 64 8.13 -2.27 5.14
C VAL A 64 8.38 -2.03 3.64
N ALA A 65 7.87 -2.88 2.76
CA ALA A 65 7.99 -2.70 1.31
C ALA A 65 7.30 -1.42 0.79
N GLY A 66 6.11 -1.13 1.32
CA GLY A 66 5.36 0.08 0.98
C GLY A 66 5.96 1.36 1.57
N ILE A 67 6.17 1.39 2.89
CA ILE A 67 6.64 2.58 3.62
C ILE A 67 8.11 2.87 3.32
N GLY A 68 8.95 1.82 3.25
CA GLY A 68 10.38 1.93 3.00
C GLY A 68 10.74 2.23 1.55
N ASN A 69 9.75 2.36 0.65
CA ASN A 69 9.93 2.54 -0.78
C ASN A 69 11.01 1.61 -1.35
N LEU A 70 10.84 0.30 -1.13
CA LEU A 70 11.76 -0.74 -1.60
C LEU A 70 11.70 -0.86 -3.12
N THR A 71 12.31 0.09 -3.83
CA THR A 71 12.36 0.11 -5.29
C THR A 71 13.33 -0.93 -5.79
N LEU A 72 12.91 -1.68 -6.81
CA LEU A 72 13.75 -2.64 -7.50
C LEU A 72 14.02 -2.11 -8.90
N THR A 73 15.29 -1.82 -9.18
CA THR A 73 15.74 -1.44 -10.52
C THR A 73 16.30 -2.66 -11.23
N ILE A 74 15.66 -3.07 -12.33
CA ILE A 74 16.14 -4.13 -13.22
C ILE A 74 16.44 -3.51 -14.58
N GLY A 75 17.72 -3.29 -14.87
CA GLY A 75 18.14 -2.65 -16.11
C GLY A 75 17.57 -1.23 -16.24
N SER A 76 16.67 -1.03 -17.21
CA SER A 76 15.98 0.23 -17.47
C SER A 76 14.59 0.35 -16.83
N VAL A 77 14.12 -0.69 -16.14
CA VAL A 77 12.80 -0.71 -15.49
C VAL A 77 12.94 -0.50 -13.99
N GLU A 78 12.29 0.54 -13.47
CA GLU A 78 12.17 0.81 -12.05
C GLU A 78 10.79 0.36 -11.55
N LEU A 79 10.78 -0.65 -10.69
CA LEU A 79 9.58 -1.09 -9.99
C LEU A 79 9.50 -0.37 -8.66
N GLY A 80 8.50 0.51 -8.52
CA GLY A 80 8.22 1.21 -7.27
C GLY A 80 7.97 0.27 -6.09
N GLY A 81 8.24 0.71 -4.87
CA GLY A 81 8.17 -0.13 -3.67
C GLY A 81 6.82 -0.82 -3.45
N ILE A 82 5.71 -0.17 -3.83
CA ILE A 82 4.38 -0.77 -3.76
C ILE A 82 4.22 -1.90 -4.80
N ALA A 83 4.71 -1.71 -6.02
CA ALA A 83 4.57 -2.70 -7.10
C ALA A 83 5.42 -3.94 -6.81
N TRP A 84 6.71 -3.75 -6.51
CA TRP A 84 7.61 -4.85 -6.16
C TRP A 84 7.21 -5.52 -4.84
N GLY A 85 6.85 -4.72 -3.83
CA GLY A 85 6.35 -5.23 -2.55
C GLY A 85 5.13 -6.12 -2.70
N SER A 86 4.14 -5.69 -3.50
CA SER A 86 2.93 -6.48 -3.78
C SER A 86 3.25 -7.82 -4.43
N ILE A 87 4.15 -7.85 -5.42
CA ILE A 87 4.61 -9.08 -6.07
C ILE A 87 5.32 -9.99 -5.05
N GLY A 88 6.22 -9.41 -4.24
CA GLY A 88 6.94 -10.12 -3.19
C GLY A 88 6.00 -10.80 -2.20
N ILE A 89 4.96 -10.11 -1.73
CA ILE A 89 3.94 -10.66 -0.82
C ILE A 89 3.14 -11.79 -1.48
N LEU A 90 2.71 -11.59 -2.73
CA LEU A 90 1.88 -12.54 -3.46
C LEU A 90 2.60 -13.87 -3.67
N VAL A 91 3.93 -13.82 -3.84
CA VAL A 91 4.80 -15.01 -3.93
C VAL A 91 5.18 -15.55 -2.55
N ALA A 92 5.52 -14.69 -1.59
CA ALA A 92 6.02 -15.09 -0.29
C ALA A 92 4.94 -15.76 0.59
N TYR A 93 3.69 -15.31 0.51
CA TYR A 93 2.60 -15.85 1.32
C TYR A 93 2.34 -17.35 1.06
N PRO A 94 2.13 -17.81 -0.20
CA PRO A 94 1.99 -19.24 -0.49
C PRO A 94 3.21 -20.07 -0.10
N ILE A 95 4.43 -19.54 -0.34
CA ILE A 95 5.68 -20.24 -0.02
C ILE A 95 5.80 -20.45 1.49
N MET A 96 5.61 -19.40 2.29
CA MET A 96 5.67 -19.52 3.74
C MET A 96 4.58 -20.44 4.28
N ARG A 97 3.37 -20.41 3.71
CA ARG A 97 2.30 -21.32 4.12
C ARG A 97 2.62 -22.77 3.80
N TYR A 98 3.21 -23.03 2.63
CA TYR A 98 3.69 -24.35 2.24
C TYR A 98 4.74 -24.85 3.22
N LEU A 99 5.80 -24.06 3.47
CA LEU A 99 6.88 -24.39 4.41
C LEU A 99 6.38 -24.63 5.85
N ALA A 100 5.46 -23.80 6.34
CA ALA A 100 4.85 -23.97 7.66
C ALA A 100 4.10 -25.31 7.78
N LYS A 101 3.41 -25.73 6.71
CA LYS A 101 2.72 -27.03 6.65
C LYS A 101 3.70 -28.21 6.69
N PHE A 102 4.84 -28.14 5.98
CA PHE A 102 5.87 -29.18 6.07
C PHE A 102 6.46 -29.29 7.48
N ARG A 103 6.69 -28.16 8.16
CA ARG A 103 7.27 -28.15 9.50
C ARG A 103 6.36 -28.82 10.53
N THR A 104 5.04 -28.72 10.37
CA THR A 104 4.07 -29.40 11.25
C THR A 104 3.98 -30.91 10.97
N SER A 105 4.19 -31.33 9.72
CA SER A 105 4.14 -32.76 9.33
C SER A 105 5.39 -33.54 9.73
N SER A 106 6.53 -32.87 9.93
CA SER A 106 7.78 -33.52 10.37
C SER A 106 7.88 -33.69 11.89
N ASN A 107 6.96 -33.10 12.66
CA ASN A 107 6.95 -33.15 14.13
C ASN A 107 5.86 -34.11 14.67
N ARG A 108 5.38 -35.02 13.82
CA ARG A 108 4.56 -36.20 14.15
C ARG A 108 5.29 -37.42 13.60
#